data_AF-A0A2P2EDK5-F1
#
_entry.id   AF-A0A2P2EDK5-F1
#
_cell.length_a   1.000
_cell.length_b   1.000
_cell.length_c   1.000
_cell.angle_alpha   90.00
_cell.angle_beta   90.00
_cell.angle_gamma   90.00
#
_symmetry.space_group_name_H-M   'P 1'
#
loop_
_entity.id
_entity.type
_entity.pdbx_description
1 polymer ?
#
loop_
_entity_poly.entity_id
_entity_poly.type
_entity_poly.pdbx_seq_one_letter_code
_entity_poly.pdbx_strand_id
1 'polypeptide(L)' 'MTKITHRCPSCGSDDVCAEASAKWDNDKQEWIMSDVHDMITCQECGYDANVEGYFEVPLASN' A
#
# COMPACT_ATOMS: atom_id res chain seq x y z
N MET A 1 -0.28 -6.93 18.97
CA MET A 1 0.23 -6.22 17.78
C MET A 1 -0.25 -4.78 17.87
N THR A 2 0.67 -3.82 17.78
CA THR A 2 0.33 -2.39 17.71
C THR A 2 -0.25 -2.10 16.32
N LYS A 3 -1.31 -1.30 16.25
CA LYS A 3 -1.87 -0.87 14.96
C LYS A 3 -0.90 0.12 14.29
N ILE A 4 -0.75 0.03 12.98
CA ILE A 4 0.03 0.95 12.16
C ILE A 4 -0.87 1.59 11.10
N THR A 5 -0.49 2.77 10.63
CA THR A 5 -1.06 3.42 9.45
C THR A 5 0.06 3.73 8.46
N HIS A 6 -0.23 3.73 7.17
CA HIS A 6 0.74 4.17 6.16
C HIS A 6 0.54 5.66 5.87
N ARG A 7 1.64 6.44 5.88
CA ARG A 7 1.63 7.85 5.50
C ARG A 7 2.78 8.17 4.58
N CYS A 8 2.50 8.98 3.57
CA CYS A 8 3.49 9.48 2.64
C CYS A 8 4.56 10.30 3.39
N PRO A 9 5.85 9.94 3.30
CA PRO A 9 6.91 10.71 3.96
C PRO A 9 7.14 12.08 3.32
N SER A 10 6.67 12.29 2.08
CA SER A 10 6.80 13.55 1.35
C SER A 10 5.70 14.57 1.73
N CYS A 11 4.43 14.15 1.75
CA CYS A 11 3.29 15.06 1.96
C CYS A 11 2.45 14.77 3.22
N GLY A 12 2.67 13.64 3.89
CA GLY A 12 1.93 13.24 5.09
C GLY A 12 0.54 12.63 4.86
N SER A 13 0.07 12.55 3.61
CA SER A 13 -1.21 11.91 3.25
C SER A 13 -1.22 10.43 3.63
N ASP A 14 -2.37 9.91 4.04
CA ASP A 14 -2.63 8.48 4.24
C ASP A 14 -3.25 7.79 3.01
N ASP A 15 -3.48 8.53 1.92
CA ASP A 15 -3.91 7.96 0.64
C ASP A 15 -2.69 7.39 -0.12
N VAL A 16 -2.42 6.12 0.16
CA VAL A 16 -1.33 5.35 -0.43
C VAL A 16 -1.83 4.00 -0.95
N CYS A 17 -1.23 3.51 -2.03
CA CYS A 17 -1.54 2.20 -2.61
C CYS A 17 -0.26 1.39 -2.77
N ALA A 18 -0.34 0.09 -2.52
CA ALA A 18 0.73 -0.85 -2.84
C ALA A 18 0.51 -1.43 -4.25
N GLU A 19 1.59 -1.69 -4.97
CA GLU A 19 1.52 -2.47 -6.20
C GLU A 19 1.14 -3.92 -5.89
N ALA A 20 0.32 -4.52 -6.75
CA ALA A 20 -0.11 -5.90 -6.60
C ALA A 20 -0.25 -6.58 -7.95
N SER A 21 0.01 -7.89 -7.99
CA SER A 21 -0.33 -8.73 -9.14
C SER A 21 -1.71 -9.35 -8.94
N ALA A 22 -2.45 -9.46 -10.03
CA ALA A 22 -3.69 -10.22 -10.08
C ALA A 22 -3.56 -11.37 -11.10
N LYS A 23 -4.23 -12.49 -10.80
CA LYS A 23 -4.34 -13.65 -11.68
C LYS A 23 -5.80 -13.81 -12.12
N TRP A 24 -6.00 -14.16 -13.38
CA TRP A 24 -7.33 -14.45 -13.91
C TRP A 24 -7.81 -15.80 -13.37
N ASP A 25 -8.94 -15.82 -12.66
CA ASP A 25 -9.61 -17.04 -12.22
C ASP A 25 -10.62 -17.46 -13.30
N ASN A 26 -10.39 -18.61 -13.93
CA ASN A 26 -11.26 -19.09 -15.01
C ASN A 26 -12.64 -19.56 -14.52
N ASP A 27 -12.76 -20.00 -13.27
CA ASP A 27 -14.03 -20.49 -12.74
C ASP A 27 -14.91 -19.31 -12.33
N LYS A 28 -14.31 -18.28 -11.73
CA LYS A 28 -15.02 -17.07 -11.30
C LYS A 28 -15.11 -15.99 -12.37
N GLN A 29 -14.34 -16.10 -13.45
CA GLN A 29 -14.24 -15.13 -14.54
C GLN A 29 -13.94 -13.71 -14.02
N GLU A 30 -12.98 -13.62 -13.10
CA GLU A 30 -12.56 -12.37 -12.47
C GLU A 30 -11.05 -12.33 -12.22
N TRP A 31 -10.51 -11.12 -12.07
CA TRP A 31 -9.14 -10.91 -11.61
C TRP A 31 -9.09 -11.01 -10.08
N ILE A 32 -8.23 -11.87 -9.56
CA ILE A 32 -8.02 -12.05 -8.12
C ILE A 32 -6.61 -11.63 -7.77
N MET A 33 -6.47 -10.78 -6.75
CA MET A 33 -5.16 -10.39 -6.22
C MET A 33 -4.38 -11.63 -5.76
N SER A 34 -3.19 -11.82 -6.31
CA SER A 34 -2.35 -12.98 -6.00
C SER A 34 -1.21 -12.62 -5.04
N ASP A 35 -0.60 -11.46 -5.22
CA ASP A 35 0.60 -11.03 -4.50
C ASP A 35 0.60 -9.51 -4.36
N VAL A 36 1.11 -9.01 -3.24
CA VAL A 36 1.41 -7.59 -3.01
C VAL A 36 2.92 -7.43 -3.10
N HIS A 37 3.35 -6.43 -3.87
CA HIS A 37 4.76 -6.14 -4.11
C HIS A 37 5.28 -5.08 -3.14
N ASP A 38 6.57 -4.82 -3.23
CA ASP A 38 7.26 -3.93 -2.32
C ASP A 38 7.08 -2.44 -2.64
N MET A 39 6.53 -2.08 -3.81
CA MET A 39 6.32 -0.67 -4.17
C MET A 39 5.04 -0.10 -3.54
N ILE A 40 5.16 1.07 -2.91
CA ILE A 40 4.05 1.88 -2.39
C ILE A 40 4.09 3.26 -3.02
N THR A 41 2.93 3.73 -3.50
CA THR A 41 2.76 5.03 -4.15
C THR A 41 1.72 5.87 -3.43
N CYS A 42 2.06 7.12 -3.11
CA CYS A 42 1.11 8.12 -2.63
C CYS A 42 0.23 8.63 -3.77
N GLN A 43 -1.09 8.55 -3.61
CA GLN A 43 -2.05 8.96 -4.64
C GLN A 43 -2.21 10.48 -4.74
N GLU A 44 -1.84 11.23 -3.69
CA GLU A 44 -1.94 12.69 -3.67
C GLU A 44 -0.76 13.40 -4.34
N CYS A 45 0.47 12.96 -4.09
CA CYS A 45 1.68 13.64 -4.58
C CYS A 45 2.51 12.80 -5.57
N GLY A 46 2.15 11.54 -5.79
CA GLY A 46 2.88 10.64 -6.69
C GLY A 46 4.23 10.16 -6.16
N TYR A 47 4.58 10.45 -4.91
CA TYR A 47 5.80 9.92 -4.29
C TYR A 47 5.69 8.39 -4.16
N ASP A 48 6.68 7.67 -4.68
CA ASP A 48 6.82 6.22 -4.56
C ASP A 48 8.07 5.83 -3.79
N ALA A 49 8.00 4.71 -3.06
CA ALA A 49 9.16 4.05 -2.48
C ALA A 49 8.87 2.56 -2.30
N ASN A 50 9.93 1.77 -2.19
CA ASN A 50 9.81 0.38 -1.74
C ASN A 50 9.41 0.34 -0.24
N VAL A 51 8.89 -0.78 0.26
CA VAL A 51 8.47 -0.95 1.68
C VAL A 51 9.60 -0.76 2.68
N GLU A 52 10.86 -0.82 2.26
CA GLU A 52 11.99 -0.43 3.09
C GLU A 52 12.06 1.09 3.33
N GLY A 53 11.35 1.89 2.52
CA GLY A 53 11.16 3.33 2.63
C GLY A 53 9.92 3.72 3.43
N TYR A 54 9.99 3.58 4.76
CA TYR A 54 9.14 4.17 5.80
C TYR A 54 7.82 4.88 5.38
N PHE A 55 6.78 4.09 5.06
CA PHE A 55 5.39 4.57 5.12
C PHE A 55 4.73 4.28 6.48
N GLU A 56 5.21 3.27 7.22
CA GLU A 56 4.56 2.81 8.45
C GLU A 56 4.77 3.77 9.62
N VAL A 57 3.67 4.31 10.15
CA VAL A 57 3.64 5.16 11.34
C VAL A 57 2.76 4.48 12.39
N PRO A 58 3.16 4.43 13.69
CA PRO A 58 2.29 3.91 14.74
C PRO A 58 0.94 4.63 14.74
N LEU A 59 -0.14 3.85 14.75
CA LEU A 59 -1.48 4.40 14.82
C LEU A 59 -1.68 4.84 16.28
N ALA A 60 -1.48 6.15 16.53
CA ALA A 60 -1.61 6.72 17.86
C ALA A 60 -2.94 6.28 18.48
N SER A 61 -2.86 5.66 19.66
CA SER A 61 -4.04 5.24 20.41
C SER A 61 -4.73 6.50 20.90
N ASN A 62 -5.86 6.85 20.28
CA ASN A 62 -6.80 7.81 20.87
C ASN A 62 -7.38 7.25 22.17
#